data_AF-A0A1I6J2B1-F1
#
_entry.id   AF-A0A1I6J2B1-F1
#
_cell.length_a   1.000
_cell.length_b   1.000
_cell.length_c   1.000
_cell.angle_alpha   90.00
_cell.angle_beta   90.00
_cell.angle_gamma   90.00
#
_symmetry.space_group_name_H-M   'P 1'
#
loop_
_entity.id
_entity.type
_entity.pdbx_description
1 polymer ?
#
loop_
_entity_poly.entity_id
_entity_poly.type
_entity_poly.pdbx_seq_one_letter_code
_entity_poly.pdbx_strand_id
1 'polypeptide(L)'
;MDKQLSRYVLAGILGTIVMTLIMVMAPNLGMPEMAPWKLLAGAMGVPIVVGWIMHFVIGIIFALGYGYLFAPNVIITNIWLKGIAFGIVALILAQIGMQVMGMMLEMPPVNGSMPMRLVAMLIGHLVFGVVTVKTIGK
;
A
#
# COMPACT_ATOMS: atom_id res chain seq x y z
N MET A 1 -3.91 -11.40 -22.56
CA MET A 1 -3.62 -10.25 -21.67
C MET A 1 -2.26 -9.67 -22.06
N ASP A 2 -2.12 -8.34 -22.13
CA ASP A 2 -0.82 -7.70 -22.39
C ASP A 2 0.20 -8.17 -21.33
N LYS A 3 1.42 -8.52 -21.78
CA LYS A 3 2.52 -8.96 -20.92
C LYS A 3 2.90 -7.88 -19.90
N GLN A 4 2.78 -6.60 -20.26
CA GLN A 4 3.03 -5.49 -19.34
C GLN A 4 1.96 -5.41 -18.25
N LEU A 5 0.68 -5.43 -18.65
CA LEU A 5 -0.45 -5.40 -17.72
C LEU A 5 -0.36 -6.56 -16.71
N SER A 6 -0.10 -7.77 -17.21
CA SER A 6 0.05 -8.98 -16.37
C SER A 6 1.15 -8.81 -15.33
N ARG A 7 2.29 -8.23 -15.73
CA ARG A 7 3.42 -7.98 -14.84
C ARG A 7 3.10 -6.92 -13.79
N TYR A 8 2.38 -5.86 -14.15
CA TYR A 8 2.00 -4.80 -13.20
C TYR A 8 0.99 -5.30 -12.18
N VAL A 9 0.00 -6.09 -12.60
CA VAL A 9 -0.95 -6.75 -11.69
C VAL A 9 -0.22 -7.68 -10.72
N LEU A 10 0.70 -8.52 -11.24
CA LEU A 10 1.51 -9.40 -10.40
C LEU A 10 2.35 -8.60 -9.40
N ALA A 11 2.96 -7.50 -9.82
CA ALA A 11 3.77 -6.65 -8.95
C ALA A 11 2.95 -6.04 -7.81
N GLY A 12 1.73 -5.58 -8.08
CA GLY A 12 0.80 -5.09 -7.05
C GLY A 12 0.42 -6.17 -6.05
N ILE A 13 0.09 -7.38 -6.53
CA ILE A 13 -0.23 -8.51 -5.65
C ILE A 13 0.97 -8.86 -4.76
N LEU A 14 2.16 -9.05 -5.33
CA LEU A 14 3.36 -9.41 -4.58
C LEU A 14 3.75 -8.31 -3.58
N GLY A 15 3.72 -7.05 -4.00
CA GLY A 15 3.97 -5.91 -3.11
C GLY A 15 3.02 -5.91 -1.92
N THR A 16 1.71 -6.11 -2.17
CA THR A 16 0.70 -6.14 -1.13
C THR A 16 0.86 -7.35 -0.20
N ILE A 17 1.21 -8.54 -0.71
CA ILE A 17 1.48 -9.72 0.12
C ILE A 17 2.62 -9.42 1.10
N VAL A 18 3.77 -8.95 0.59
CA VAL A 18 4.95 -8.73 1.43
C VAL A 18 4.67 -7.64 2.47
N MET A 19 4.04 -6.54 2.07
CA MET A 19 3.61 -5.49 2.99
C MET A 19 2.65 -6.03 4.06
N THR A 20 1.68 -6.86 3.66
CA THR A 20 0.70 -7.46 4.56
C THR A 20 1.38 -8.36 5.61
N LEU A 21 2.33 -9.19 5.21
CA LEU A 21 3.09 -10.03 6.13
C LEU A 21 3.80 -9.18 7.19
N ILE A 22 4.43 -8.07 6.79
CA ILE A 22 5.06 -7.15 7.73
C ILE A 22 4.03 -6.53 8.69
N MET A 23 2.88 -6.08 8.17
CA MET A 23 1.85 -5.45 9.00
C MET A 23 1.19 -6.43 9.98
N VAL A 24 1.02 -7.69 9.59
CA VAL A 24 0.54 -8.75 10.49
C VAL A 24 1.56 -9.05 11.60
N MET A 25 2.85 -8.97 11.29
CA MET A 25 3.92 -9.18 12.28
C MET A 25 4.20 -7.95 13.15
N ALA A 26 3.85 -6.74 12.69
CA ALA A 26 4.20 -5.48 13.36
C ALA A 26 3.71 -5.39 14.82
N PRO A 27 2.48 -5.82 15.18
CA PRO A 27 2.04 -5.85 16.57
C PRO A 27 2.92 -6.69 17.50
N ASN A 28 3.46 -7.80 17.01
CA ASN A 28 4.35 -8.67 17.78
C ASN A 28 5.70 -8.01 18.08
N LEU A 29 6.02 -6.90 17.39
CA LEU A 29 7.22 -6.09 17.59
C LEU A 29 6.92 -4.82 18.41
N GLY A 30 5.73 -4.72 19.02
CA GLY A 30 5.30 -3.57 19.83
C GLY A 30 4.79 -2.38 19.03
N MET A 31 4.63 -2.51 17.71
CA MET A 31 4.00 -1.47 16.88
C MET A 31 2.46 -1.58 16.97
N PRO A 32 1.71 -0.48 16.73
CA PRO A 32 0.26 -0.56 16.68
C PRO A 32 -0.23 -1.41 15.52
N GLU A 33 -1.38 -2.06 15.70
CA GLU A 33 -2.05 -2.75 14.61
C GLU A 33 -2.51 -1.75 13.55
N MET A 34 -2.00 -1.92 12.33
CA MET A 34 -2.38 -1.15 11.15
C MET A 34 -2.76 -2.13 10.05
N ALA A 35 -4.04 -2.51 10.04
CA ALA A 35 -4.60 -3.47 9.10
C ALA A 35 -5.53 -2.75 8.09
N PRO A 36 -5.03 -2.35 6.91
CA PRO A 36 -5.84 -1.57 5.95
C PRO A 36 -7.14 -2.27 5.56
N TRP A 37 -7.14 -3.60 5.42
CA TRP A 37 -8.37 -4.37 5.12
C TRP A 37 -9.42 -4.26 6.23
N LYS A 38 -9.02 -4.19 7.51
CA LYS A 38 -9.95 -3.98 8.63
C LYS A 38 -10.49 -2.55 8.62
N LEU A 39 -9.64 -1.56 8.36
CA LEU A 39 -10.03 -0.15 8.29
C LEU A 39 -11.03 0.08 7.15
N LEU A 40 -10.75 -0.47 5.95
CA LEU A 40 -11.63 -0.39 4.78
C LEU A 40 -12.98 -1.07 5.04
N ALA A 41 -12.96 -2.30 5.58
CA ALA A 41 -14.20 -3.02 5.89
C ALA A 41 -15.04 -2.29 6.94
N GLY A 42 -14.39 -1.82 8.01
CA GLY A 42 -15.05 -1.10 9.10
C GLY A 42 -15.66 0.21 8.65
N ALA A 43 -14.92 1.04 7.91
CA ALA A 43 -15.40 2.33 7.42
C ALA A 43 -16.59 2.19 6.45
N MET A 44 -16.60 1.14 5.63
CA MET A 44 -17.67 0.88 4.67
C MET A 44 -18.85 0.08 5.26
N GLY A 45 -18.75 -0.44 6.48
CA GLY A 45 -19.77 -1.31 7.09
C GLY A 45 -19.97 -2.64 6.33
N VAL A 46 -18.92 -3.15 5.67
CA VAL A 46 -18.98 -4.36 4.82
C VAL A 46 -18.24 -5.55 5.47
N PRO A 47 -18.46 -6.79 5.01
CA PRO A 47 -17.72 -7.95 5.50
C PRO A 47 -16.20 -7.81 5.32
N ILE A 48 -15.42 -8.36 6.25
CA ILE A 48 -13.94 -8.28 6.24
C ILE A 48 -13.30 -8.80 4.94
N VAL A 49 -13.95 -9.77 4.28
CA VAL A 49 -13.51 -10.30 2.98
C VAL A 49 -13.49 -9.22 1.92
N VAL A 50 -14.45 -8.29 1.92
CA VAL A 50 -14.48 -7.16 1.00
C VAL A 50 -13.32 -6.21 1.28
N GLY A 51 -13.01 -5.95 2.55
CA GLY A 51 -11.84 -5.15 2.93
C GLY A 51 -10.52 -5.74 2.44
N TRP A 52 -10.38 -7.07 2.48
CA TRP A 52 -9.22 -7.77 1.89
C TRP A 52 -9.15 -7.60 0.38
N ILE A 53 -10.27 -7.82 -0.32
CA ILE A 53 -10.34 -7.62 -1.77
C ILE A 53 -9.93 -6.19 -2.13
N MET A 54 -10.46 -5.19 -1.43
CA MET A 54 -10.15 -3.79 -1.66
C MET A 54 -8.67 -3.48 -1.40
N HIS A 55 -8.07 -4.01 -0.34
CA HIS A 55 -6.64 -3.84 -0.06
C HIS A 55 -5.76 -4.34 -1.22
N PHE A 56 -6.08 -5.51 -1.76
CA PHE A 56 -5.37 -6.06 -2.92
C PHE A 56 -5.63 -5.28 -4.21
N VAL A 57 -6.87 -4.86 -4.45
CA VAL A 57 -7.24 -4.04 -5.61
C VAL A 57 -6.50 -2.69 -5.59
N ILE A 58 -6.43 -2.03 -4.42
CA ILE A 58 -5.67 -0.79 -4.26
C ILE A 58 -4.19 -1.01 -4.54
N GLY A 59 -3.60 -2.11 -4.06
CA GLY A 59 -2.23 -2.48 -4.39
C GLY A 59 -1.97 -2.65 -5.89
N ILE A 60 -2.90 -3.30 -6.60
CA ILE A 60 -2.86 -3.42 -8.05
C ILE A 60 -2.96 -2.05 -8.72
N ILE A 61 -3.89 -1.19 -8.29
CA ILE A 61 -4.05 0.17 -8.81
C ILE A 61 -2.76 0.98 -8.63
N PHE A 62 -2.11 0.88 -7.46
CA PHE A 62 -0.83 1.53 -7.22
C PHE A 62 0.27 1.00 -8.15
N ALA A 63 0.38 -0.32 -8.36
CA ALA A 63 1.36 -0.88 -9.29
C ALA A 63 1.11 -0.50 -10.76
N LEU A 64 -0.16 -0.37 -11.17
CA LEU A 64 -0.53 0.18 -12.48
C LEU A 64 -0.14 1.66 -12.58
N GLY A 65 -0.45 2.45 -11.55
CA GLY A 65 -0.04 3.85 -11.44
C GLY A 65 1.48 4.01 -11.50
N TYR A 66 2.23 3.08 -10.89
CA TYR A 66 3.67 3.02 -11.06
C TYR A 66 4.05 2.82 -12.52
N GLY A 67 3.57 1.73 -13.14
CA GLY A 67 4.00 1.31 -14.47
C GLY A 67 3.66 2.31 -15.57
N TYR A 68 2.51 2.98 -15.48
CA TYR A 68 1.99 3.88 -16.50
C TYR A 68 2.24 5.37 -16.22
N LEU A 69 2.31 5.79 -14.95
CA LEU A 69 2.43 7.21 -14.60
C LEU A 69 3.77 7.53 -13.93
N PHE A 70 4.18 6.79 -12.90
CA PHE A 70 5.39 7.15 -12.16
C PHE A 70 6.67 6.80 -12.92
N ALA A 71 6.80 5.55 -13.38
CA ALA A 71 7.99 5.03 -14.03
C ALA A 71 8.46 5.82 -15.26
N PRO A 72 7.59 6.27 -16.19
CA PRO A 72 8.00 7.06 -17.35
C PRO A 72 8.30 8.53 -17.02
N ASN A 73 7.74 9.08 -15.93
CA ASN A 73 7.87 10.51 -15.62
C ASN A 73 8.91 10.82 -14.52
N VAL A 74 9.42 9.79 -13.82
CA VAL A 74 10.39 9.96 -12.72
C VAL A 74 11.70 9.26 -13.07
N ILE A 75 12.75 10.07 -13.24
CA ILE A 75 14.08 9.62 -13.62
C ILE A 75 14.90 9.32 -12.36
N ILE A 76 14.85 8.07 -11.90
CA ILE A 76 15.74 7.53 -10.87
C ILE A 76 16.35 6.24 -11.44
N THR A 77 17.68 6.20 -11.58
CA THR A 77 18.39 5.07 -12.18
C THR A 77 18.54 3.89 -11.23
N ASN A 78 18.73 4.15 -9.93
CA ASN A 78 18.83 3.11 -8.92
C ASN A 78 17.44 2.54 -8.61
N ILE A 79 17.22 1.27 -8.95
CA ILE A 79 15.92 0.60 -8.79
C ILE A 79 15.43 0.53 -7.34
N TRP A 80 16.35 0.42 -6.37
CA TRP A 80 15.99 0.40 -4.95
C TRP A 80 15.54 1.76 -4.48
N LEU A 81 16.28 2.81 -4.87
CA LEU A 81 15.91 4.19 -4.56
C LEU A 81 14.59 4.58 -5.24
N LYS A 82 14.37 4.12 -6.48
CA LYS A 82 13.11 4.32 -7.19
C LYS A 82 11.95 3.62 -6.48
N GLY A 83 12.17 2.42 -5.97
CA GLY A 83 11.22 1.70 -5.12
C GLY A 83 10.88 2.42 -3.82
N ILE A 84 11.88 2.96 -3.12
CA ILE A 84 11.69 3.79 -1.92
C ILE A 84 10.88 5.05 -2.26
N ALA A 85 11.27 5.77 -3.30
CA ALA A 85 10.58 6.98 -3.75
C ALA A 85 9.10 6.70 -4.10
N PHE A 86 8.86 5.62 -4.85
CA PHE A 86 7.50 5.20 -5.16
C PHE A 86 6.72 4.76 -3.91
N GLY A 87 7.36 4.08 -2.96
CA GLY A 87 6.75 3.72 -1.68
C GLY A 87 6.30 4.94 -0.88
N ILE A 88 7.09 6.01 -0.86
CA ILE A 88 6.70 7.29 -0.22
C ILE A 88 5.50 7.91 -0.94
N VAL A 89 5.48 7.89 -2.28
CA VAL A 89 4.32 8.38 -3.03
C VAL A 89 3.07 7.55 -2.74
N ALA A 90 3.19 6.22 -2.73
CA ALA A 90 2.08 5.33 -2.38
C ALA A 90 1.55 5.59 -0.97
N LEU A 91 2.45 5.83 0.00
CA LEU A 91 2.07 6.21 1.36
C LEU A 91 1.24 7.51 1.37
N ILE A 92 1.71 8.55 0.67
CA ILE A 92 1.01 9.84 0.60
C ILE A 92 -0.37 9.66 -0.02
N LEU A 93 -0.46 8.92 -1.13
CA LEU A 93 -1.73 8.63 -1.80
C LEU A 93 -2.68 7.83 -0.89
N ALA A 94 -2.15 6.88 -0.12
CA ALA A 94 -2.93 6.13 0.86
C ALA A 94 -3.45 7.03 1.99
N GLN A 95 -2.63 7.95 2.52
CA GLN A 95 -3.08 8.93 3.53
C GLN A 95 -4.19 9.82 2.98
N ILE A 96 -4.02 10.35 1.76
CA ILE A 96 -5.04 11.16 1.10
C ILE A 96 -6.33 10.36 0.92
N GLY A 97 -6.23 9.13 0.43
CA GLY A 97 -7.39 8.24 0.25
C GLY A 97 -8.14 7.98 1.57
N MET A 98 -7.41 7.73 2.65
CA MET A 98 -7.97 7.53 3.99
C MET A 98 -8.61 8.81 4.55
N GLN A 99 -8.00 9.98 4.32
CA GLN A 99 -8.56 11.26 4.74
C GLN A 99 -9.85 11.56 3.98
N VAL A 100 -9.87 11.36 2.65
CA VAL A 100 -11.08 11.53 1.84
C VAL A 100 -12.18 10.58 2.30
N MET A 101 -11.84 9.32 2.58
CA MET A 101 -12.78 8.36 3.14
C MET A 101 -13.34 8.85 4.48
N GLY A 102 -12.51 9.35 5.39
CA GLY A 102 -12.94 9.86 6.69
C GLY A 102 -13.74 11.16 6.66
N MET A 103 -13.74 11.89 5.54
CA MET A 103 -14.67 13.02 5.32
C MET A 103 -16.07 12.56 4.90
N MET A 104 -16.18 11.35 4.35
CA MET A 104 -17.43 10.81 3.78
C MET A 104 -18.06 9.71 4.63
N LEU A 105 -17.25 8.96 5.36
CA LEU A 105 -17.63 7.78 6.15
C LEU A 105 -17.07 7.89 7.57
N GLU A 106 -17.78 7.27 8.52
CA GLU A 106 -17.27 7.14 9.88
C GLU A 106 -16.10 6.16 9.92
N MET A 107 -14.95 6.62 10.40
CA MET A 107 -13.75 5.79 10.48
C MET A 107 -13.74 4.97 11.77
N PRO A 108 -13.40 3.67 11.71
CA PRO A 108 -13.22 2.87 12.92
C PRO A 108 -12.07 3.42 13.76
N PRO A 109 -12.10 3.20 15.09
CA PRO A 109 -11.03 3.64 15.97
C PRO A 109 -9.71 2.98 15.58
N VAL A 110 -8.63 3.75 15.62
CA VAL A 110 -7.28 3.29 15.27
C VAL A 110 -6.39 3.38 16.49
N ASN A 111 -5.79 2.25 16.87
CA ASN A 111 -4.96 2.13 18.07
C ASN A 111 -3.56 2.75 17.89
N GLY A 112 -2.93 3.11 19.02
CA GLY A 112 -1.54 3.58 19.07
C GLY A 112 -1.37 5.09 18.89
N SER A 113 -0.18 5.59 19.26
CA SER A 113 0.17 6.99 19.09
C SER A 113 0.35 7.37 17.62
N MET A 114 0.07 8.62 17.27
CA MET A 114 0.23 9.11 15.89
C MET A 114 1.64 8.83 15.32
N PRO A 115 2.75 9.07 16.04
CA PRO A 115 4.10 8.79 15.53
C PRO A 115 4.32 7.31 15.22
N MET A 116 3.88 6.39 16.08
CA MET A 116 4.07 4.96 15.84
C MET A 116 3.27 4.47 14.62
N ARG A 117 2.06 4.98 14.43
CA ARG A 117 1.25 4.64 13.25
C ARG A 117 1.94 5.09 11.95
N LEU A 118 2.51 6.30 11.94
CA LEU A 118 3.24 6.81 10.78
C LEU A 118 4.44 5.93 10.43
N VAL A 119 5.21 5.49 11.44
CA VAL A 119 6.35 4.58 11.23
C VAL A 119 5.89 3.24 10.66
N ALA A 120 4.87 2.62 11.24
CA ALA A 120 4.34 1.34 10.76
C ALA A 120 3.85 1.44 9.29
N MET A 121 3.13 2.51 8.96
CA MET A 121 2.67 2.76 7.59
C MET A 121 3.83 3.03 6.64
N LEU A 122 4.83 3.82 7.06
CA LEU A 122 6.01 4.09 6.24
C LEU A 122 6.74 2.81 5.89
N ILE A 123 7.06 1.97 6.88
CA ILE A 123 7.75 0.69 6.65
C ILE A 123 6.98 -0.19 5.66
N GLY A 124 5.67 -0.34 5.86
CA GLY A 124 4.83 -1.13 4.96
C GLY A 124 4.88 -0.63 3.52
N HIS A 125 4.73 0.67 3.30
CA HIS A 125 4.72 1.25 1.95
C HIS A 125 6.09 1.30 1.29
N LEU A 126 7.18 1.45 2.06
CA LEU A 126 8.54 1.34 1.52
C LEU A 126 8.79 -0.06 0.97
N VAL A 127 8.40 -1.09 1.72
CA VAL A 127 8.54 -2.48 1.27
C VAL A 127 7.65 -2.76 0.06
N PHE A 128 6.38 -2.31 0.10
CA PHE A 128 5.48 -2.37 -1.05
C PHE A 128 6.11 -1.76 -2.30
N GLY A 129 6.64 -0.54 -2.17
CA GLY A 129 7.25 0.19 -3.29
C GLY A 129 8.47 -0.53 -3.85
N VAL A 130 9.38 -0.98 -2.99
CA VAL A 130 10.57 -1.74 -3.41
C VAL A 130 10.20 -3.03 -4.14
N VAL A 131 9.29 -3.84 -3.59
CA VAL A 131 8.87 -5.11 -4.21
C VAL A 131 8.17 -4.86 -5.53
N THR A 132 7.28 -3.87 -5.60
CA THR A 132 6.55 -3.49 -6.82
C THR A 132 7.53 -3.09 -7.93
N VAL A 133 8.42 -2.15 -7.64
CA VAL A 133 9.39 -1.64 -8.62
C VAL A 133 10.37 -2.72 -9.07
N LYS A 134 10.86 -3.55 -8.15
CA LYS A 134 11.71 -4.70 -8.49
C LYS A 134 11.03 -5.70 -9.42
N THR A 135 9.77 -6.02 -9.15
CA THR A 135 8.99 -6.96 -9.98
C THR A 135 8.75 -6.40 -11.38
N ILE A 136 8.56 -5.08 -11.49
CA ILE A 136 8.36 -4.39 -12.77
C ILE A 136 9.66 -4.23 -13.56
N GLY A 137 10.78 -4.00 -12.87
CA GLY A 137 12.13 -4.03 -13.45
C GLY A 137 12.54 -2.75 -14.18
N LYS A 138 11.83 -1.64 -13.98
CA LYS A 138 12.14 -0.30 -14.53
C LYS A 138 11.58 0.75 -13.61
#